data_AF-A0A1I3PAS4-F1
#
_entry.id   AF-A0A1I3PAS4-F1
#
_cell.length_a   1.000
_cell.length_b   1.000
_cell.length_c   1.000
_cell.angle_alpha   90.00
_cell.angle_beta   90.00
_cell.angle_gamma   90.00
#
_symmetry.space_group_name_H-M   'P 1'
#
loop_
_entity.id
_entity.type
_entity.pdbx_description
1 polymer ?
#
loop_
_entity_poly.entity_id
_entity_poly.type
_entity_poly.pdbx_seq_one_letter_code
_entity_poly.pdbx_strand_id
1 'polypeptide(L)' 'MVSEKGPNIKKKQKCKNCEGKGLLRKGDKVVKCQRCKGTGVR' A
#
# COMPACT_ATOMS: atom_id res chain seq x y z
N MET A 1 20.49 -16.51 19.97
CA MET A 1 19.72 -16.02 18.81
C MET A 1 19.29 -14.59 19.10
N VAL A 2 20.11 -13.60 18.69
CA VAL A 2 19.80 -12.18 18.87
C VAL A 2 18.65 -11.86 17.91
N SER A 3 17.46 -11.62 18.46
CA SER A 3 16.33 -11.15 17.68
C SER A 3 16.60 -9.69 17.32
N GLU A 4 17.21 -9.49 16.16
CA GLU A 4 17.37 -8.20 15.47
C GLU A 4 15.99 -7.67 15.08
N LYS A 5 15.20 -7.21 16.06
CA LYS A 5 14.05 -6.36 15.81
C LYS A 5 14.60 -4.98 15.43
N GLY A 6 14.97 -4.85 14.15
CA GLY A 6 15.21 -3.58 13.49
C GLY A 6 14.04 -2.60 13.72
N PRO A 7 14.25 -1.31 13.46
CA PRO A 7 13.40 -0.24 13.97
C PRO A 7 11.93 -0.56 13.68
N ASN A 8 11.09 -0.40 14.71
CA ASN A 8 9.64 -0.47 14.63
C ASN A 8 9.14 0.73 13.82
N ILE A 9 9.55 0.78 12.55
CA ILE A 9 8.94 1.60 11.51
C ILE A 9 7.57 0.97 11.40
N LYS A 10 6.60 1.58 12.08
CA LYS A 10 5.17 1.31 11.98
C LYS A 10 4.87 1.35 10.48
N LYS A 11 5.01 0.19 9.81
CA LYS A 11 4.98 0.10 8.35
C LYS A 11 3.62 0.65 7.97
N LYS A 12 3.61 1.83 7.34
CA LYS A 12 2.38 2.45 6.85
C LYS A 12 1.59 1.34 6.17
N GLN A 13 0.38 1.09 6.65
CA GLN A 13 -0.35 -0.08 6.21
C GLN A 13 -0.56 0.06 4.72
N LYS A 14 -0.12 -0.96 3.96
CA LYS A 14 -0.39 -0.99 2.53
C LYS A 14 -1.90 -0.85 2.35
N CYS A 15 -2.30 0.03 1.45
CA CYS A 15 -3.72 0.24 1.24
C CYS A 15 -4.29 -1.04 0.63
N LYS A 16 -5.15 -1.72 1.40
CA LYS A 16 -5.75 -3.02 1.03
C LYS A 16 -6.49 -3.02 -0.31
N ASN A 17 -6.93 -1.85 -0.76
CA ASN A 17 -7.69 -1.73 -2.01
C ASN A 17 -6.78 -1.61 -3.24
N CYS A 18 -5.59 -1.04 -3.10
CA CYS A 18 -4.61 -0.91 -4.19
C CYS A 18 -3.38 -1.81 -3.99
N GLU A 19 -3.36 -2.62 -2.92
CA GLU A 19 -2.25 -3.47 -2.47
C GLU A 19 -0.87 -2.80 -2.38
N GLY A 20 -0.81 -1.47 -2.26
CA GLY A 20 0.46 -0.72 -2.33
C GLY A 20 0.75 -0.06 -3.68
N LYS A 21 0.00 -0.39 -4.73
CA LYS A 21 0.27 0.12 -6.10
C LYS A 21 -0.22 1.55 -6.33
N GLY A 22 -1.14 2.07 -5.51
CA GLY A 22 -1.75 3.38 -5.73
C GLY A 22 -2.80 3.41 -6.87
N LEU A 23 -2.77 2.42 -7.75
CA LEU A 23 -3.61 2.31 -8.93
C LEU A 23 -4.41 1.01 -8.86
N LEU A 24 -5.60 1.03 -9.45
CA LEU A 24 -6.52 -0.09 -9.55
C LEU A 24 -6.84 -0.31 -11.03
N ARG A 25 -6.70 -1.54 -11.52
CA ARG A 25 -7.23 -1.91 -12.84
C ARG A 25 -8.71 -2.27 -12.69
N LYS A 26 -9.57 -1.57 -13.42
CA LYS A 26 -10.97 -1.94 -13.61
C LYS A 26 -11.18 -2.23 -15.09
N GLY A 27 -11.14 -3.50 -15.45
CA GLY A 27 -11.10 -3.95 -16.84
C GLY A 27 -9.84 -3.44 -17.53
N ASP A 28 -10.02 -2.75 -18.65
CA ASP A 28 -8.92 -2.19 -19.44
C ASP A 28 -8.42 -0.82 -18.93
N LYS A 29 -9.17 -0.18 -18.04
CA LYS A 29 -8.82 1.15 -17.51
C LYS A 29 -8.05 1.05 -16.19
N VAL A 30 -6.91 1.73 -16.13
CA VAL A 30 -6.16 1.98 -14.89
C VAL A 30 -6.69 3.26 -14.26
N VAL A 31 -7.23 3.16 -13.05
CA VAL A 31 -7.74 4.31 -12.29
C VAL A 31 -6.94 4.49 -11.01
N LYS A 32 -6.80 5.74 -10.54
CA LYS A 32 -6.23 5.98 -9.21
C LYS A 32 -7.11 5.34 -8.15
N CYS A 33 -6.49 4.64 -7.22
CA CYS A 33 -7.24 4.05 -6.13
C CYS A 33 -7.77 5.16 -5.22
N GLN A 34 -9.09 5.25 -5.16
CA GLN A 34 -9.80 6.29 -4.42
C GLN A 34 -9.54 6.23 -2.91
N ARG A 35 -9.25 5.04 -2.35
CA ARG A 35 -8.95 4.89 -0.92
C ARG A 35 -7.58 5.44 -0.53
N CYS A 36 -6.55 5.18 -1.34
CA CYS A 36 -5.19 5.67 -1.11
C CYS A 36 -4.92 6.99 -1.86
N LYS A 37 -5.87 7.52 -2.64
CA LYS A 37 -5.69 8.67 -3.56
C LYS A 37 -4.45 8.56 -4.47
N GLY A 38 -3.96 7.35 -4.73
CA GLY A 38 -2.72 7.13 -5.50
C GLY A 38 -1.45 6.88 -4.68
N THR A 39 -1.45 7.02 -3.36
CA THR A 39 -0.22 6.88 -2.55
C THR A 39 0.19 5.45 -2.27
N GLY A 40 -0.69 4.46 -2.50
CA GLY A 40 -0.42 3.05 -2.19
C GLY A 40 -0.48 2.70 -0.70
N VAL A 41 -0.51 3.70 0.18
CA VAL A 41 -0.48 3.52 1.64
C VAL A 41 -1.70 4.15 2.29
N ARG A 42 -2.14 3.57 3.40
CA ARG A 42 -3.20 4.12 4.26
C ARG A 42 -2.60 4.69 5.54
#